data_AF-R7T4U0-F1
#
_entry.id   AF-R7T4U0-F1
#
_cell.length_a   1.000
_cell.length_b   1.000
_cell.length_c   1.000
_cell.angle_alpha   90.00
_cell.angle_beta   90.00
_cell.angle_gamma   90.00
#
_symmetry.space_group_name_H-M   'P 1'
#
loop_
_entity.id
_entity.type
_entity.pdbx_description
1 polymer ?
#
loop_
_entity_poly.entity_id
_entity_poly.type
_entity_poly.pdbx_seq_one_letter_code
_entity_poly.pdbx_strand_id
1 'polypeptide(L)'
;MGDQAQKVTIVGGGLVGALNACYLSKRGFDVDIHEFRADIRKQEVVRGRSINLALSTRGLAALKAVGLDEEMKKSGIPMHSRMIHDLDGTRRPISYGTKDQYIMSVDRRYLNELLLTAAERNPSVKIHFEHKFVSCDFQAGTSTFQKPDGSKVTAKSDLIIGCDGAYSSVRHQIMKATRMDFQQAYIPHGYIELRIPPTADNKFAMEANYLHIWPRNAFMMIALP
;
A
#
# COMPACT_ATOMS: atom_id res chain seq x y z
N MET A 1 5.06 37.52 -11.21
CA MET A 1 4.00 36.50 -11.26
C MET A 1 4.43 35.42 -10.30
N GLY A 2 3.75 35.25 -9.16
CA GLY A 2 4.12 34.21 -8.20
C GLY A 2 3.90 32.84 -8.83
N ASP A 3 4.85 31.92 -8.68
CA ASP A 3 4.70 30.54 -9.13
C ASP A 3 3.43 29.96 -8.53
N GLN A 4 2.40 29.79 -9.37
CA GLN A 4 1.21 29.08 -8.98
C GLN A 4 1.61 27.62 -8.73
N ALA A 5 1.30 27.10 -7.54
CA ALA A 5 1.63 25.72 -7.19
C ALA A 5 1.09 24.77 -8.27
N GLN A 6 1.98 23.96 -8.86
CA GLN A 6 1.60 22.99 -9.88
C GLN A 6 0.63 21.97 -9.28
N LYS A 7 -0.44 21.67 -10.02
CA LYS A 7 -1.52 20.80 -9.58
C LYS A 7 -1.29 19.36 -10.02
N VAL A 8 -1.30 18.45 -9.06
CA VAL A 8 -1.06 17.01 -9.28
C VAL A 8 -2.30 16.21 -8.90
N THR A 9 -2.78 15.39 -9.82
CA THR A 9 -3.82 14.39 -9.56
C THR A 9 -3.18 13.03 -9.33
N ILE A 10 -3.39 12.45 -8.15
CA ILE A 10 -2.99 11.08 -7.83
C ILE A 10 -4.23 10.19 -7.90
N VAL A 11 -4.21 9.19 -8.77
CA VAL A 11 -5.29 8.22 -8.90
C VAL A 11 -4.98 7.01 -8.01
N GLY A 12 -5.74 6.83 -6.94
CA GLY A 12 -5.58 5.77 -5.95
C GLY A 12 -4.99 6.25 -4.62
N GLY A 13 -5.74 6.08 -3.52
CA GLY A 13 -5.35 6.39 -2.14
C GLY A 13 -4.87 5.16 -1.36
N GLY A 14 -4.20 4.24 -2.05
CA GLY A 14 -3.48 3.13 -1.42
C GLY A 14 -2.10 3.56 -0.91
N LEU A 15 -1.32 2.57 -0.45
CA LEU A 15 -0.01 2.79 0.18
C LEU A 15 0.90 3.73 -0.62
N VAL A 16 1.04 3.47 -1.93
CA VAL A 16 1.94 4.25 -2.80
C VAL A 16 1.36 5.65 -3.08
N GLY A 17 0.05 5.76 -3.29
CA GLY A 17 -0.59 7.04 -3.60
C GLY A 17 -0.56 8.01 -2.43
N ALA A 18 -0.92 7.53 -1.24
CA ALA A 18 -0.87 8.34 -0.02
C ALA A 18 0.57 8.74 0.35
N LEU A 19 1.55 7.83 0.18
CA LEU A 19 2.96 8.16 0.36
C LEU A 19 3.44 9.21 -0.65
N ASN A 20 3.10 9.07 -1.94
CA ASN A 20 3.44 10.06 -2.96
C ASN A 20 2.87 11.44 -2.66
N ALA A 21 1.63 11.51 -2.15
CA ALA A 21 1.03 12.78 -1.74
C ALA A 21 1.84 13.47 -0.64
N CYS A 22 2.32 12.71 0.36
CA CYS A 22 3.21 13.24 1.40
C CYS A 22 4.52 13.80 0.81
N TYR A 23 5.11 13.14 -0.19
CA TYR A 23 6.34 13.62 -0.83
C TYR A 23 6.14 14.86 -1.69
N LEU A 24 5.02 14.93 -2.42
CA LEU A 24 4.73 16.04 -3.32
C LEU A 24 4.29 17.29 -2.55
N SER A 25 3.45 17.13 -1.53
CA SER A 25 3.01 18.27 -0.72
C SER A 25 4.16 18.91 0.05
N LYS A 26 5.16 18.12 0.50
CA LYS A 26 6.42 18.65 1.07
C LYS A 26 7.26 19.48 0.09
N ARG A 27 7.02 19.34 -1.21
CA ARG A 27 7.69 20.10 -2.28
C ARG A 27 6.84 21.28 -2.79
N GLY A 28 5.69 21.54 -2.18
CA GLY A 28 4.84 22.70 -2.51
C GLY A 28 3.85 22.48 -3.65
N PHE A 29 3.60 21.24 -4.07
CA PHE A 29 2.55 20.91 -5.05
C PHE A 29 1.14 20.95 -4.41
N ASP A 30 0.13 21.36 -5.19
CA ASP A 30 -1.30 21.18 -4.85
C ASP A 30 -1.73 19.79 -5.30
N VAL A 31 -2.12 18.91 -4.37
CA VAL A 31 -2.29 17.48 -4.62
C VAL A 31 -3.72 17.04 -4.34
N ASP A 32 -4.40 16.56 -5.39
CA ASP A 32 -5.71 15.91 -5.27
C ASP A 32 -5.53 14.38 -5.40
N ILE A 33 -5.82 13.63 -4.34
CA ILE A 33 -5.91 12.17 -4.39
C ILE A 33 -7.36 11.79 -4.70
N HIS A 34 -7.59 10.96 -5.71
CA HIS A 34 -8.89 10.35 -5.97
C HIS A 34 -8.85 8.86 -5.70
N GLU A 35 -9.54 8.41 -4.66
CA GLU A 35 -9.64 7.01 -4.25
C GLU A 35 -11.01 6.46 -4.58
N PHE A 36 -11.04 5.29 -5.21
CA PHE A 36 -12.29 4.63 -5.59
C PHE A 36 -13.13 4.21 -4.37
N ARG A 37 -12.47 3.74 -3.31
CA ARG A 37 -13.12 3.24 -2.10
C ARG A 37 -13.55 4.41 -1.19
N ALA A 38 -14.46 4.11 -0.27
CA ALA A 38 -14.73 4.98 0.86
C ALA A 38 -13.52 5.03 1.83
N ASP A 39 -13.52 6.02 2.72
CA ASP A 39 -12.43 6.23 3.68
C ASP A 39 -12.30 5.06 4.66
N ILE A 40 -11.19 4.33 4.55
CA ILE A 40 -10.92 3.14 5.37
C ILE A 40 -10.85 3.46 6.87
N ARG A 41 -10.54 4.70 7.25
CA ARG A 41 -10.46 5.14 8.65
C ARG A 41 -11.82 5.19 9.32
N LYS A 42 -12.90 5.23 8.52
CA LYS A 42 -14.29 5.30 8.98
C LYS A 42 -15.01 3.95 8.88
N GLN A 43 -14.32 2.89 8.45
CA GLN A 43 -14.92 1.58 8.24
C GLN A 43 -14.59 0.63 9.39
N GLU A 44 -15.58 -0.14 9.87
CA GLU A 44 -15.32 -1.21 10.84
C GLU A 44 -14.58 -2.38 10.17
N VAL A 45 -15.06 -2.81 9.00
CA VAL A 45 -14.52 -3.92 8.23
C VAL A 45 -14.06 -3.45 6.86
N VAL A 46 -12.76 -3.58 6.60
CA VAL A 46 -12.17 -3.30 5.28
C VAL A 46 -11.99 -4.62 4.54
N ARG A 47 -12.74 -4.85 3.47
CA ARG A 47 -12.51 -5.99 2.56
C ARG A 47 -11.32 -5.67 1.66
N GLY A 48 -10.27 -6.48 1.67
CA GLY A 48 -9.04 -6.16 0.96
C GLY A 48 -8.04 -7.31 0.85
N ARG A 49 -6.90 -7.02 0.24
CA ARG A 49 -5.78 -7.95 0.06
C ARG A 49 -4.85 -7.90 1.28
N SER A 50 -4.46 -9.04 1.83
CA SER A 50 -3.43 -9.24 2.87
C SER A 50 -3.62 -8.41 4.16
N ILE A 51 -3.75 -9.05 5.32
CA ILE A 51 -3.80 -8.38 6.63
C ILE A 51 -2.45 -7.72 6.95
N ASN A 52 -1.37 -8.51 7.01
CA ASN A 52 -0.02 -8.03 7.32
C ASN A 52 0.90 -8.00 6.10
N LEU A 53 1.91 -7.13 6.15
CA LEU A 53 2.94 -6.95 5.14
C LEU A 53 4.33 -7.06 5.77
N ALA A 54 5.27 -7.60 5.01
CA ALA A 54 6.69 -7.55 5.34
C ALA A 54 7.31 -6.22 4.87
N LEU A 55 7.51 -5.28 5.78
CA LEU A 55 8.19 -4.02 5.52
C LEU A 55 9.70 -4.20 5.62
N SER A 56 10.42 -3.90 4.55
CA SER A 56 11.89 -3.96 4.50
C SER A 56 12.53 -2.58 4.70
N THR A 57 13.87 -2.57 4.77
CA THR A 57 14.67 -1.33 4.88
C THR A 57 14.32 -0.28 3.81
N ARG A 58 13.98 -0.70 2.58
CA ARG A 58 13.60 0.23 1.50
C ARG A 58 12.28 0.93 1.79
N GLY A 59 11.30 0.19 2.31
CA GLY A 59 10.02 0.76 2.72
C GLY A 59 10.17 1.70 3.92
N LEU A 60 10.95 1.29 4.93
CA LEU A 60 11.27 2.14 6.09
C LEU A 60 11.99 3.43 5.68
N ALA A 61 12.97 3.35 4.76
CA ALA A 61 13.65 4.53 4.24
C ALA A 61 12.68 5.49 3.53
N ALA A 62 11.73 4.96 2.76
CA ALA A 62 10.71 5.76 2.10
C ALA A 62 9.77 6.46 3.11
N LEU A 63 9.41 5.77 4.21
CA LEU A 63 8.62 6.34 5.30
C LEU A 63 9.39 7.39 6.11
N LYS A 64 10.70 7.17 6.30
CA LYS A 64 11.58 8.09 7.02
C LYS A 64 11.62 9.46 6.38
N ALA A 65 11.67 9.54 5.05
CA ALA A 65 11.72 10.82 4.36
C ALA A 65 10.42 11.65 4.50
N VAL A 66 9.32 11.02 4.91
CA VAL A 66 8.05 11.69 5.24
C VAL A 66 7.78 11.73 6.75
N GLY A 67 8.74 11.30 7.58
CA GLY A 67 8.66 11.37 9.05
C GLY A 67 7.74 10.34 9.68
N LEU A 68 7.51 9.19 9.03
CA LEU A 68 6.60 8.14 9.50
C LEU A 68 7.30 6.85 9.93
N ASP A 69 8.63 6.76 9.83
CA ASP A 69 9.35 5.53 10.14
C ASP A 69 9.30 5.17 11.63
N GLU A 70 9.43 6.14 12.54
CA GLU A 70 9.37 5.88 13.98
C GLU A 70 8.01 5.36 14.44
N GLU A 71 6.91 5.90 13.90
CA GLU A 71 5.56 5.42 14.19
C GLU A 71 5.35 3.99 13.67
N MET A 72 5.86 3.71 12.47
CA MET A 72 5.80 2.35 11.93
C MET A 72 6.68 1.35 12.69
N LYS A 73 7.84 1.77 13.22
CA LYS A 73 8.69 0.92 14.07
C LYS A 73 8.05 0.59 15.41
N LYS A 74 7.24 1.50 15.98
CA LYS A 74 6.53 1.27 17.26
C LYS A 74 5.38 0.27 17.13
N SER A 75 4.68 0.32 15.99
CA SER A 75 3.51 -0.53 15.72
C SER A 75 3.87 -1.88 15.10
N GLY A 76 4.98 -1.95 14.37
CA GLY A 76 5.41 -3.17 13.71
C GLY A 76 6.24 -4.10 14.59
N ILE A 77 6.24 -5.39 14.24
CA ILE A 77 6.98 -6.43 14.96
C ILE A 77 8.22 -6.81 14.15
N PRO A 78 9.45 -6.61 14.68
CA PRO A 78 10.66 -6.97 13.96
C PRO A 78 10.82 -8.50 13.87
N MET A 79 11.11 -8.99 12.66
CA MET A 79 11.40 -10.38 12.36
C MET A 79 12.85 -10.51 11.89
N HIS A 80 13.70 -11.07 12.75
CA HIS A 80 15.15 -11.16 12.50
C HIS A 80 15.54 -12.43 11.72
N SER A 81 14.66 -13.41 11.69
CA SER A 81 14.90 -14.71 11.07
C SER A 81 13.64 -15.28 10.46
N ARG A 82 13.81 -16.25 9.57
CA ARG A 82 12.75 -17.16 9.12
C ARG A 82 12.70 -18.34 10.08
N MET A 83 11.51 -18.78 10.48
CA MET A 83 11.32 -20.04 11.17
C MET A 83 10.76 -21.05 10.19
N ILE A 84 11.56 -22.03 9.78
CA ILE A 84 11.10 -23.06 8.84
C ILE A 84 10.49 -24.21 9.63
N HIS A 85 9.29 -24.62 9.21
CA HIS A 85 8.55 -25.76 9.76
C HIS A 85 8.52 -26.91 8.74
N ASP A 86 9.32 -27.94 9.02
CA ASP A 86 9.44 -29.14 8.20
C ASP A 86 8.21 -30.07 8.38
N LEU A 87 8.15 -31.17 7.62
CA LEU A 87 7.00 -32.09 7.63
C LEU A 87 6.90 -32.95 8.90
N ASP A 88 8.03 -33.23 9.53
CA ASP A 88 8.16 -33.99 10.78
C ASP A 88 7.88 -33.14 12.04
N GLY A 89 7.58 -31.84 11.86
CA GLY A 89 7.39 -30.89 12.94
C GLY A 89 8.69 -30.22 13.43
N THR A 90 9.84 -30.56 12.84
CA THR A 90 11.11 -29.90 13.15
C THR A 90 11.05 -28.41 12.79
N ARG A 91 11.56 -27.59 13.70
CA ARG A 91 11.63 -26.12 13.55
C ARG A 91 13.08 -25.69 13.49
N ARG A 92 13.43 -24.95 12.44
CA ARG A 92 14.81 -24.46 12.24
C ARG A 92 14.84 -22.97 11.90
N PRO A 93 15.51 -22.14 12.72
CA PRO A 93 15.67 -20.73 12.44
C PRO A 93 16.74 -20.49 11.36
N ILE A 94 16.47 -19.56 10.44
CA ILE A 94 17.43 -19.09 9.44
C ILE A 94 17.44 -17.56 9.46
N SER A 95 18.55 -16.97 9.92
CA SER A 95 18.71 -15.52 9.98
C SER A 95 18.66 -14.87 8.60
N TYR A 96 18.11 -13.65 8.53
CA TYR A 96 18.10 -12.88 7.27
C TYR A 96 19.49 -12.42 6.85
N GLY A 97 20.35 -12.10 7.83
CA GLY A 97 21.70 -11.61 7.62
C GLY A 97 22.41 -11.37 8.95
N THR A 98 23.06 -10.22 9.11
CA THR A 98 23.73 -9.84 10.37
C THR A 98 22.72 -9.47 11.47
N LYS A 99 23.19 -9.33 12.73
CA LYS A 99 22.32 -9.11 13.90
C LYS A 99 21.35 -7.93 13.76
N ASP A 100 21.74 -6.87 13.07
CA ASP A 100 20.94 -5.65 12.93
C ASP A 100 19.95 -5.67 11.76
N GLN A 101 19.97 -6.74 10.94
CA GLN A 101 19.14 -6.85 9.75
C GLN A 101 17.85 -7.61 10.03
N TYR A 102 16.72 -6.96 9.78
CA TYR A 102 15.38 -7.54 9.95
C TYR A 102 14.41 -7.01 8.89
N ILE A 103 13.30 -7.72 8.74
CA ILE A 103 12.07 -7.20 8.13
C ILE A 103 11.05 -6.99 9.24
N MET A 104 10.02 -6.21 9.01
CA MET A 104 9.01 -5.89 10.01
C MET A 104 7.63 -6.35 9.55
N SER A 105 6.90 -7.05 10.42
CA SER A 105 5.48 -7.30 10.20
C SER A 105 4.72 -6.02 10.52
N VAL A 106 3.98 -5.50 9.55
CA VAL A 106 3.15 -4.30 9.73
C VAL A 106 1.73 -4.57 9.24
N ASP A 107 0.75 -4.05 9.96
CA ASP A 107 -0.65 -4.10 9.53
C ASP A 107 -0.85 -3.17 8.32
N ARG A 108 -1.41 -3.73 7.24
CA ARG A 108 -1.59 -3.02 5.97
C ARG A 108 -2.60 -1.88 6.09
N ARG A 109 -3.68 -2.10 6.83
CA ARG A 109 -4.75 -1.13 7.00
C ARG A 109 -4.19 0.05 7.77
N TYR A 110 -3.59 -0.20 8.93
CA TYR A 110 -2.98 0.81 9.79
C TYR A 110 -1.92 1.63 9.05
N LEU A 111 -1.03 0.98 8.27
CA LEU A 111 -0.06 1.72 7.45
C LEU A 111 -0.75 2.66 6.45
N ASN A 112 -1.85 2.23 5.81
CA ASN A 112 -2.58 3.08 4.87
C ASN A 112 -3.31 4.22 5.58
N GLU A 113 -3.92 3.96 6.74
CA GLU A 113 -4.57 4.98 7.59
C GLU A 113 -3.57 6.04 8.05
N LEU A 114 -2.38 5.62 8.49
CA LEU A 114 -1.29 6.50 8.88
C LEU A 114 -0.86 7.39 7.71
N LEU A 115 -0.68 6.81 6.52
CA LEU A 115 -0.28 7.56 5.33
C LEU A 115 -1.34 8.57 4.86
N LEU A 116 -2.62 8.18 4.82
CA LEU A 116 -3.72 9.07 4.46
C LEU A 116 -3.82 10.24 5.45
N THR A 117 -3.74 9.94 6.74
CA THR A 117 -3.77 10.95 7.80
C THR A 117 -2.56 11.88 7.72
N ALA A 118 -1.37 11.34 7.45
CA ALA A 118 -0.17 12.14 7.28
C ALA A 118 -0.23 13.06 6.06
N ALA A 119 -0.82 12.59 4.96
CA ALA A 119 -1.01 13.39 3.74
C ALA A 119 -1.96 14.57 3.99
N GLU A 120 -3.11 14.34 4.63
CA GLU A 120 -4.11 15.38 4.92
C GLU A 120 -3.66 16.44 5.94
N ARG A 121 -2.59 16.20 6.71
CA ARG A 121 -2.02 17.24 7.59
C ARG A 121 -1.50 18.45 6.81
N ASN A 122 -1.15 18.26 5.54
CA ASN A 122 -0.75 19.37 4.68
C ASN A 122 -2.00 19.93 3.97
N PRO A 123 -2.31 21.24 4.15
CA PRO A 123 -3.52 21.85 3.56
C PRO A 123 -3.54 21.87 2.02
N SER A 124 -2.39 21.63 1.37
CA SER A 124 -2.28 21.46 -0.09
C SER A 124 -2.72 20.07 -0.57
N VAL A 125 -3.06 19.15 0.33
CA VAL A 125 -3.54 17.80 -0.03
C VAL A 125 -5.03 17.70 0.21
N LYS A 126 -5.78 17.30 -0.82
CA LYS A 126 -7.19 16.95 -0.72
C LYS A 126 -7.38 15.50 -1.13
N ILE A 127 -8.19 14.77 -0.35
CA ILE A 127 -8.50 13.37 -0.64
C ILE A 127 -9.99 13.24 -0.96
N HIS A 128 -10.26 12.80 -2.17
CA HIS A 128 -11.59 12.55 -2.71
C HIS A 128 -11.84 11.04 -2.71
N PHE A 129 -12.46 10.55 -1.63
CA PHE A 129 -12.93 9.17 -1.55
C PHE A 129 -14.16 8.96 -2.44
N GLU A 130 -14.45 7.70 -2.78
CA GLU A 130 -15.57 7.32 -3.66
C GLU A 130 -15.50 7.96 -5.07
N HIS A 131 -14.29 8.24 -5.56
CA HIS A 131 -14.05 8.78 -6.90
C HIS A 131 -13.34 7.73 -7.76
N LYS A 132 -14.13 6.95 -8.51
CA LYS A 132 -13.60 5.94 -9.43
C LYS A 132 -13.05 6.59 -10.69
N PHE A 133 -11.77 6.43 -10.99
CA PHE A 133 -11.21 6.90 -12.26
C PHE A 133 -11.83 6.17 -13.47
N VAL A 134 -12.20 6.94 -14.49
CA VAL A 134 -12.83 6.45 -15.73
C VAL A 134 -11.89 6.64 -16.92
N SER A 135 -11.43 7.87 -17.14
CA SER A 135 -10.63 8.24 -18.31
C SER A 135 -9.81 9.50 -18.03
N CYS A 136 -8.81 9.75 -18.85
CA CYS A 136 -8.10 11.02 -18.90
C CYS A 136 -7.93 11.49 -20.34
N ASP A 137 -7.88 12.80 -20.51
CA ASP A 137 -7.40 13.45 -21.72
C ASP A 137 -6.01 14.01 -21.42
N PHE A 138 -5.00 13.38 -22.02
CA PHE A 138 -3.60 13.75 -21.81
C PHE A 138 -3.24 15.10 -22.43
N GLN A 139 -3.93 15.54 -23.49
CA GLN A 139 -3.67 16.83 -24.13
C GLN A 139 -4.30 17.96 -23.32
N ALA A 140 -5.52 17.76 -22.85
CA ALA A 140 -6.23 18.76 -22.03
C ALA A 140 -5.76 18.79 -20.56
N GLY A 141 -5.01 17.78 -20.11
CA GLY A 141 -4.59 17.64 -18.71
C GLY A 141 -5.77 17.41 -17.78
N THR A 142 -6.76 16.61 -18.20
CA THR A 142 -7.99 16.38 -17.44
C THR A 142 -8.21 14.90 -17.13
N SER A 143 -8.76 14.62 -15.95
CA SER A 143 -9.16 13.30 -15.49
C SER A 143 -10.64 13.29 -15.14
N THR A 144 -11.35 12.24 -15.55
CA THR A 144 -12.76 12.03 -15.25
C THR A 144 -12.94 10.91 -14.23
N PHE A 145 -13.70 11.20 -13.19
CA PHE A 145 -14.04 10.28 -12.11
C PHE A 145 -15.55 10.08 -12.04
N GLN A 146 -15.99 8.91 -11.60
CA GLN A 146 -17.39 8.57 -11.37
C GLN A 146 -17.61 8.37 -9.87
N LYS A 147 -18.66 9.01 -9.33
CA LYS A 147 -19.13 8.85 -7.95
C LYS A 147 -20.13 7.69 -7.83
N PRO A 148 -20.48 7.23 -6.61
CA PRO A 148 -21.44 6.14 -6.40
C PRO A 148 -22.83 6.40 -6.99
N ASP A 149 -23.26 7.68 -7.01
CA ASP A 149 -24.51 8.13 -7.62
C ASP A 149 -24.52 8.08 -9.17
N GLY A 150 -23.40 7.68 -9.78
CA GLY A 150 -23.22 7.61 -11.23
C GLY A 150 -22.82 8.94 -11.89
N SER A 151 -22.88 10.06 -11.16
CA SER A 151 -22.44 11.35 -11.68
C SER A 151 -20.92 11.41 -11.86
N LYS A 152 -20.49 12.24 -12.81
CA LYS A 152 -19.08 12.39 -13.18
C LYS A 152 -18.52 13.71 -12.68
N VAL A 153 -17.27 13.66 -12.21
CA VAL A 153 -16.49 14.81 -11.79
C VAL A 153 -15.22 14.87 -12.63
N THR A 154 -14.86 16.05 -13.11
CA THR A 154 -13.62 16.27 -13.87
C THR A 154 -12.64 17.06 -13.02
N ALA A 155 -11.38 16.62 -12.98
CA ALA A 155 -10.28 17.35 -12.37
C ALA A 155 -9.27 17.75 -13.45
N LYS A 156 -8.77 18.99 -13.38
CA LYS A 156 -7.67 19.48 -14.22
C LYS A 156 -6.38 19.45 -13.40
N SER A 157 -5.29 19.01 -14.02
CA SER A 157 -3.98 18.86 -13.37
C SER A 157 -2.85 19.00 -14.38
N ASP A 158 -1.70 19.47 -13.93
CA ASP A 158 -0.47 19.52 -14.71
C ASP A 158 0.22 18.16 -14.78
N LEU A 159 -0.03 17.30 -13.78
CA LEU A 159 0.50 15.94 -13.72
C LEU A 159 -0.54 14.95 -13.20
N ILE A 160 -0.64 13.80 -13.85
CA ILE A 160 -1.47 12.66 -13.41
C ILE A 160 -0.54 11.51 -13.01
N ILE A 161 -0.70 11.00 -11.78
CA ILE A 161 0.09 9.87 -11.26
C ILE A 161 -0.84 8.69 -11.01
N GLY A 162 -0.62 7.58 -11.73
CA GLY A 162 -1.35 6.32 -11.54
C GLY A 162 -0.81 5.51 -10.37
N CYS A 163 -1.53 5.52 -9.25
CA CYS A 163 -1.27 4.73 -8.04
C CYS A 163 -2.43 3.75 -7.73
N ASP A 164 -3.20 3.37 -8.75
CA ASP A 164 -4.47 2.63 -8.70
C ASP A 164 -4.29 1.09 -8.75
N GLY A 165 -3.07 0.63 -8.48
CA GLY A 165 -2.76 -0.76 -8.19
C GLY A 165 -2.61 -1.68 -9.40
N ALA A 166 -2.63 -2.99 -9.15
CA ALA A 166 -2.31 -4.00 -10.17
C ALA A 166 -3.22 -3.92 -11.41
N TYR A 167 -4.49 -3.58 -11.23
CA TYR A 167 -5.48 -3.43 -12.30
C TYR A 167 -5.68 -1.96 -12.70
N SER A 168 -4.59 -1.19 -12.73
CA SER A 168 -4.56 0.25 -13.01
C SER A 168 -5.36 0.64 -14.26
N SER A 169 -6.39 1.45 -14.10
CA SER A 169 -7.13 2.08 -15.19
C SER A 169 -6.28 3.15 -15.87
N VAL A 170 -5.44 3.87 -15.13
CA VAL A 170 -4.51 4.86 -15.69
C VAL A 170 -3.56 4.20 -16.69
N ARG A 171 -2.98 3.04 -16.36
CA ARG A 171 -2.13 2.27 -17.27
C ARG A 171 -2.86 1.92 -18.57
N HIS A 172 -4.12 1.50 -18.49
CA HIS A 172 -4.92 1.21 -19.68
C HIS A 172 -5.17 2.44 -20.56
N GLN A 173 -5.32 3.64 -19.98
CA GLN A 173 -5.42 4.88 -20.76
C GLN A 173 -4.10 5.20 -21.46
N ILE A 174 -2.96 5.03 -20.78
CA ILE A 174 -1.63 5.23 -21.37
C ILE A 174 -1.41 4.28 -22.56
N MET A 175 -1.74 2.99 -22.41
CA MET A 175 -1.60 1.99 -23.48
C MET A 175 -2.40 2.32 -24.75
N LYS A 176 -3.48 3.12 -24.65
CA LYS A 176 -4.24 3.59 -25.81
C LYS A 176 -3.61 4.82 -26.48
N ALA A 177 -2.88 5.63 -25.70
CA ALA A 177 -2.34 6.90 -26.14
C ALA A 177 -0.90 6.82 -26.67
N THR A 178 -0.13 5.80 -26.28
CA THR A 178 1.25 5.62 -26.72
C THR A 178 1.56 4.16 -27.05
N ARG A 179 2.55 3.96 -27.94
CA ARG A 179 3.09 2.63 -28.22
C ARG A 179 3.91 2.17 -27.01
N MET A 180 3.43 1.12 -26.36
CA MET A 180 4.03 0.57 -25.15
C MET A 180 3.94 -0.95 -25.19
N ASP A 181 5.04 -1.61 -24.82
CA ASP A 181 5.02 -3.04 -24.58
C ASP A 181 4.36 -3.34 -23.22
N PHE A 182 3.40 -4.27 -23.22
CA PHE A 182 2.68 -4.69 -22.02
C PHE A 182 2.43 -6.19 -22.03
N GLN A 183 2.63 -6.83 -20.88
CA GLN A 183 2.32 -8.23 -20.66
C GLN A 183 1.55 -8.39 -19.35
N GLN A 184 0.49 -9.20 -19.37
CA GLN A 184 -0.23 -9.63 -18.18
C GLN A 184 -0.34 -11.15 -18.18
N ALA A 185 0.12 -11.78 -17.10
CA ALA A 185 0.02 -13.21 -16.89
C ALA A 185 -0.49 -13.49 -15.47
N TYR A 186 -1.47 -14.38 -15.36
CA TYR A 186 -1.89 -14.91 -14.08
C TYR A 186 -1.02 -16.13 -13.74
N ILE A 187 -0.51 -16.15 -12.52
CA ILE A 187 0.20 -17.32 -11.99
C ILE A 187 -0.81 -18.40 -11.57
N PRO A 188 -0.41 -19.70 -11.53
CA PRO A 188 -1.33 -20.77 -11.17
C PRO A 188 -1.74 -20.77 -9.69
N HIS A 189 -0.95 -20.14 -8.80
CA HIS A 189 -1.22 -20.11 -7.37
C HIS A 189 -2.20 -18.99 -6.98
N GLY A 190 -3.20 -19.35 -6.17
CA GLY A 190 -4.00 -18.42 -5.39
C GLY A 190 -3.49 -18.29 -3.95
N TYR A 191 -4.11 -17.42 -3.15
CA TYR A 191 -3.85 -17.33 -1.72
C TYR A 191 -5.17 -17.25 -0.94
N ILE A 192 -5.14 -17.75 0.29
CA ILE A 192 -6.20 -17.57 1.30
C ILE A 192 -5.55 -17.09 2.59
N GLU A 193 -6.33 -16.41 3.43
CA GLU A 193 -5.85 -15.94 4.74
C GLU A 193 -6.47 -16.78 5.85
N LEU A 194 -5.63 -17.19 6.80
CA LEU A 194 -6.01 -17.91 8.00
C LEU A 194 -5.48 -17.16 9.21
N ARG A 195 -6.17 -17.29 10.36
CA ARG A 195 -5.78 -16.63 11.61
C ARG A 195 -5.37 -17.65 12.65
N ILE A 196 -4.17 -17.47 13.19
CA ILE A 196 -3.73 -18.19 14.39
C ILE A 196 -4.12 -17.32 15.60
N PRO A 197 -5.07 -17.76 16.44
CA PRO A 197 -5.51 -16.97 17.59
C PRO A 197 -4.40 -16.88 18.65
N PRO A 198 -4.45 -15.87 19.53
CA PRO A 198 -3.60 -15.85 20.71
C PRO A 198 -3.92 -17.04 21.63
N THR A 199 -2.99 -17.37 22.53
CA THR A 199 -3.23 -18.35 23.59
C THR A 199 -4.30 -17.86 24.57
N ALA A 200 -4.77 -18.73 25.47
CA ALA A 200 -5.74 -18.37 26.52
C ALA A 200 -5.26 -17.19 27.40
N ASP A 201 -3.94 -17.05 27.59
CA ASP A 201 -3.32 -15.95 28.33
C ASP A 201 -3.08 -14.69 27.47
N ASN A 202 -3.71 -14.61 26.30
CA ASN A 202 -3.57 -13.52 25.34
C ASN A 202 -2.12 -13.28 24.85
N LYS A 203 -1.33 -14.36 24.71
CA LYS A 203 0.05 -14.32 24.16
C LYS A 203 0.09 -14.85 22.74
N PHE A 204 1.18 -14.57 22.01
CA PHE A 204 1.43 -15.23 20.73
C PHE A 204 1.53 -16.75 20.90
N ALA A 205 0.87 -17.50 20.02
CA ALA A 205 0.91 -18.96 20.02
C ALA A 205 2.24 -19.53 19.50
N MET A 206 3.09 -18.70 18.89
CA MET A 206 4.41 -19.03 18.37
C MET A 206 5.38 -17.85 18.57
N GLU A 207 6.66 -18.04 18.29
CA GLU A 207 7.70 -17.03 18.45
C GLU A 207 7.48 -15.81 17.52
N ALA A 208 7.04 -14.68 18.08
CA ALA A 208 6.62 -13.50 17.32
C ALA A 208 7.71 -12.89 16.42
N ASN A 209 8.99 -13.01 16.76
CA ASN A 209 10.07 -12.32 16.02
C ASN A 209 10.61 -13.14 14.82
N TYR A 210 9.78 -13.99 14.23
CA TYR A 210 10.10 -14.80 13.06
C TYR A 210 9.05 -14.66 11.96
N LEU A 211 9.51 -14.72 10.70
CA LEU A 211 8.64 -15.08 9.60
C LEU A 211 8.51 -16.61 9.58
N HIS A 212 7.37 -17.15 9.99
CA HIS A 212 7.16 -18.59 9.96
C HIS A 212 6.82 -19.05 8.54
N ILE A 213 7.44 -20.14 8.10
CA ILE A 213 7.28 -20.68 6.75
C ILE A 213 7.10 -22.20 6.83
N TRP A 214 6.03 -22.70 6.23
CA TRP A 214 5.79 -24.11 5.96
C TRP A 214 5.95 -24.36 4.45
N PRO A 215 7.20 -24.57 3.97
CA PRO A 215 7.43 -24.83 2.57
C PRO A 215 6.95 -26.25 2.25
N ARG A 216 6.13 -26.40 1.22
CA ARG A 216 5.78 -27.68 0.61
C ARG A 216 6.08 -27.59 -0.89
N ASN A 217 6.01 -28.71 -1.60
CA ASN A 217 6.40 -28.73 -3.00
C ASN A 217 5.43 -27.89 -3.87
N ALA A 218 4.13 -28.21 -3.81
CA ALA A 218 3.12 -27.55 -4.65
C ALA A 218 2.47 -26.31 -4.01
N PHE A 219 2.64 -26.11 -2.70
CA PHE A 219 2.04 -25.01 -1.96
C PHE A 219 2.95 -24.56 -0.82
N MET A 220 2.66 -23.41 -0.22
CA MET A 220 3.37 -22.93 0.95
C MET A 220 2.41 -22.17 1.87
N MET A 221 2.72 -22.16 3.15
CA MET A 221 2.06 -21.29 4.12
C MET A 221 3.12 -20.41 4.78
N ILE A 222 2.78 -19.15 5.00
CA ILE A 222 3.58 -18.23 5.81
C ILE A 222 2.70 -17.65 6.91
N ALA A 223 3.29 -17.36 8.06
CA ALA A 223 2.62 -16.62 9.12
C ALA A 223 3.50 -15.43 9.53
N LEU A 224 2.85 -14.28 9.60
CA LEU A 224 3.41 -13.05 10.14
C LEU A 224 2.71 -12.77 11.49
N PRO A 225 3.46 -12.31 12.51
CA PRO A 225 2.90 -11.91 13.79
C PRO A 225 2.04 -10.64 13.65
#